data_AF-A0AA42LN86-F1
#
_entry.id   AF-A0AA42LN86-F1
#
_cell.length_a   1.000
_cell.length_b   1.000
_cell.length_c   1.000
_cell.angle_alpha   90.00
_cell.angle_beta   90.00
_cell.angle_gamma   90.00
#
_symmetry.space_group_name_H-M   'P 1'
#
loop_
_entity.id
_entity.type
_entity.pdbx_description
1 polymer ?
#
loop_
_entity_poly.entity_id
_entity_poly.type
_entity_poly.pdbx_seq_one_letter_code
_entity_poly.pdbx_strand_id
1 'polypeptide(L)'
;MSSPSVNAARDPKAGYSARHELLVSRTGAGLPSYSCSSVSVDIKAFKGKGAFRSLSRQFANSVAQTRDAMDALALDTTRFEAGCYLRLVEERGRGALGRTRLRWCIRGQARYVRFEALRDVLTGLPPSVVEHFRNCEVRAAELNVLENILRHAVDQVESYLRNGALRQRTGFGEPSAVLLQNSSGNGEGDA
;
A
#
# COMPACT_ATOMS: atom_id res chain seq x y z
N MET A 1 18.41 14.73 -81.11
CA MET A 1 18.93 13.36 -81.22
C MET A 1 18.21 12.51 -80.18
N SER A 2 17.73 11.33 -80.61
CA SER A 2 17.22 10.19 -79.81
C SER A 2 15.88 10.31 -79.05
N SER A 3 14.83 9.69 -79.63
CA SER A 3 13.79 8.92 -78.91
C SER A 3 14.40 7.58 -78.40
N PRO A 4 13.68 6.61 -77.78
CA PRO A 4 12.31 6.53 -77.23
C PRO A 4 12.31 5.94 -75.77
N SER A 5 11.21 5.73 -75.03
CA SER A 5 10.36 4.51 -75.02
C SER A 5 9.62 4.53 -73.64
N VAL A 6 8.28 4.60 -73.53
CA VAL A 6 7.32 3.46 -73.55
C VAL A 6 7.72 2.45 -72.44
N ASN A 7 6.96 2.16 -71.38
CA ASN A 7 5.53 1.83 -71.34
C ASN A 7 5.00 1.70 -69.88
N ALA A 8 3.67 1.89 -69.75
CA ALA A 8 2.70 1.06 -68.98
C ALA A 8 2.89 0.83 -67.46
N ALA A 9 1.88 0.76 -66.59
CA ALA A 9 0.44 0.96 -66.70
C ALA A 9 -0.18 1.08 -65.29
N ARG A 10 -1.28 1.85 -65.23
CA ARG A 10 -2.51 1.69 -64.42
C ARG A 10 -2.42 1.52 -62.89
N ASP A 11 -2.68 2.61 -62.16
CA ASP A 11 -3.97 2.97 -61.51
C ASP A 11 -4.91 1.85 -60.95
N PRO A 12 -5.89 2.18 -60.06
CA PRO A 12 -5.82 3.01 -58.84
C PRO A 12 -6.74 2.45 -57.72
N LYS A 13 -6.56 2.84 -56.46
CA LYS A 13 -7.68 3.12 -55.51
C LYS A 13 -7.16 4.20 -54.55
N ALA A 14 -7.46 5.48 -54.77
CA ALA A 14 -8.70 6.14 -54.31
C ALA A 14 -8.90 5.91 -52.79
N GLY A 15 -8.92 6.90 -51.92
CA GLY A 15 -8.85 8.37 -52.02
C GLY A 15 -8.51 8.91 -50.62
N TYR A 16 -7.95 10.12 -50.55
CA TYR A 16 -8.64 11.32 -50.01
C TYR A 16 -9.32 11.12 -48.65
N SER A 17 -9.16 11.95 -47.63
CA SER A 17 -8.53 13.25 -47.48
C SER A 17 -8.57 13.59 -45.99
N ALA A 18 -7.58 14.34 -45.53
CA ALA A 18 -7.54 14.98 -44.23
C ALA A 18 -8.81 15.78 -43.90
N ARG A 19 -9.22 15.73 -42.62
CA ARG A 19 -9.85 16.82 -41.83
C ARG A 19 -9.57 16.50 -40.35
N HIS A 20 -8.67 17.18 -39.65
CA HIS A 20 -8.90 18.49 -39.00
C HIS A 20 -10.28 18.62 -38.38
N GLU A 21 -10.41 18.26 -37.10
CA GLU A 21 -11.21 19.02 -36.13
C GLU A 21 -10.49 19.06 -34.78
N LEU A 22 -10.03 20.27 -34.46
CA LEU A 22 -9.59 20.72 -33.14
C LEU A 22 -10.79 21.44 -32.51
N LEU A 23 -11.22 20.96 -31.34
CA LEU A 23 -11.93 21.60 -30.21
C LEU A 23 -12.84 20.50 -29.61
N VAL A 24 -12.80 20.17 -28.31
CA VAL A 24 -13.22 21.02 -27.20
C VAL A 24 -12.59 20.51 -25.90
N SER A 25 -12.16 21.47 -25.09
CA SER A 25 -11.67 21.38 -23.72
C SER A 25 -12.59 20.63 -22.75
N ARG A 26 -11.98 20.03 -21.71
CA ARG A 26 -12.24 20.23 -20.25
C ARG A 26 -12.33 18.93 -19.43
N THR A 27 -11.46 18.90 -18.41
CA THR A 27 -11.66 18.34 -17.06
C THR A 27 -12.06 16.88 -16.93
N GLY A 28 -11.04 16.06 -16.73
CA GLY A 28 -11.13 14.84 -15.92
C GLY A 28 -9.77 14.64 -15.27
N ALA A 29 -9.60 15.12 -14.04
CA ALA A 29 -8.46 14.73 -13.22
C ALA A 29 -8.48 13.21 -13.12
N GLY A 30 -7.54 12.56 -13.81
CA GLY A 30 -7.39 11.11 -13.79
C GLY A 30 -7.12 10.68 -12.35
N LEU A 31 -8.15 10.15 -11.69
CA LEU A 31 -7.98 9.33 -10.51
C LEU A 31 -6.94 8.27 -10.87
N PRO A 32 -5.85 8.08 -10.09
CA PRO A 32 -5.03 6.91 -10.26
C PRO A 32 -5.93 5.70 -9.98
N SER A 33 -6.34 5.03 -11.06
CA SER A 33 -6.96 3.73 -11.00
C SER A 33 -5.91 2.79 -10.42
N TYR A 34 -6.03 2.49 -9.13
CA TYR A 34 -5.30 1.40 -8.52
C TYR A 34 -5.89 0.13 -9.11
N SER A 35 -5.44 -0.23 -10.31
CA SER A 35 -5.69 -1.53 -10.90
C SER A 35 -5.12 -2.53 -9.90
N CYS A 36 -6.00 -3.15 -9.14
CA CYS A 36 -5.66 -4.28 -8.29
C CYS A 36 -5.47 -5.46 -9.25
N SER A 37 -4.34 -5.45 -9.97
CA SER A 37 -3.91 -6.57 -10.79
C SER A 37 -4.00 -7.80 -9.90
N SER A 38 -4.91 -8.71 -10.23
CA SER A 38 -4.99 -9.98 -9.53
C SER A 38 -3.65 -10.67 -9.71
N VAL A 39 -2.82 -10.62 -8.66
CA VAL A 39 -1.55 -11.32 -8.65
C VAL A 39 -1.92 -12.80 -8.58
N SER A 40 -1.90 -13.48 -9.71
CA SER A 40 -2.00 -14.94 -9.76
C SER A 40 -0.74 -15.51 -9.14
N VAL A 41 -0.78 -15.70 -7.82
CA VAL A 41 0.32 -16.33 -7.09
C VAL A 41 0.25 -17.82 -7.37
N ASP A 42 1.26 -18.39 -8.04
CA ASP A 42 1.40 -19.84 -8.13
C ASP A 42 1.70 -20.40 -6.73
N ILE A 43 0.66 -20.86 -6.05
CA ILE A 43 0.71 -21.42 -4.70
C ILE A 43 1.63 -22.66 -4.67
N LYS A 44 1.84 -23.36 -5.80
CA LYS A 44 2.74 -24.52 -5.87
C LYS A 44 4.22 -24.11 -5.91
N ALA A 45 4.53 -22.89 -6.37
CA ALA A 45 5.89 -22.33 -6.34
C ALA A 45 6.32 -21.88 -4.93
N PHE A 46 5.40 -21.83 -3.96
CA PHE A 46 5.65 -21.45 -2.56
C PHE A 46 6.20 -22.59 -1.69
N LYS A 47 7.00 -23.50 -2.27
CA LYS A 47 7.65 -24.56 -1.52
C LYS A 47 9.07 -24.14 -1.12
N GLY A 48 9.27 -23.92 0.19
CA GLY A 48 10.59 -23.74 0.79
C GLY A 48 10.91 -22.32 1.24
N LYS A 49 11.99 -22.20 2.04
CA LYS A 49 12.38 -20.96 2.74
C LYS A 49 12.63 -19.77 1.80
N GLY A 50 12.97 -19.99 0.53
CA GLY A 50 13.21 -18.93 -0.46
C GLY A 50 11.96 -18.12 -0.80
N ALA A 51 10.82 -18.78 -1.00
CA ALA A 51 9.55 -18.11 -1.31
C ALA A 51 9.05 -17.26 -0.14
N PHE A 52 9.16 -17.78 1.09
CA PHE A 52 8.84 -17.02 2.31
C PHE A 52 9.76 -15.81 2.52
N ARG A 53 11.06 -15.91 2.17
CA ARG A 53 11.96 -14.73 2.19
C ARG A 53 11.58 -13.69 1.14
N SER A 54 11.06 -14.11 -0.01
CA SER A 54 10.53 -13.18 -1.02
C SER A 54 9.27 -12.48 -0.51
N LEU A 55 8.33 -13.24 0.04
CA LEU A 55 7.10 -12.71 0.62
C LEU A 55 7.34 -11.74 1.79
N SER A 56 8.29 -12.07 2.68
CA SER A 56 8.70 -11.18 3.77
C SER A 56 9.20 -9.83 3.25
N ARG A 57 9.99 -9.84 2.17
CA ARG A 57 10.49 -8.61 1.52
C ARG A 57 9.36 -7.82 0.87
N GLN A 58 8.41 -8.49 0.23
CA GLN A 58 7.23 -7.83 -0.35
C GLN A 58 6.40 -7.11 0.71
N PHE A 59 6.07 -7.80 1.82
CA PHE A 59 5.34 -7.16 2.91
C PHE A 59 6.14 -6.02 3.55
N ALA A 60 7.45 -6.18 3.75
CA ALA A 60 8.29 -5.10 4.26
C ALA A 60 8.28 -3.87 3.33
N ASN A 61 8.32 -4.08 2.00
CA ASN A 61 8.20 -3.00 1.03
C ASN A 61 6.82 -2.33 1.10
N SER A 62 5.74 -3.10 1.24
CA SER A 62 4.39 -2.55 1.43
C SER A 62 4.25 -1.76 2.74
N VAL A 63 4.93 -2.19 3.82
CA VAL A 63 5.01 -1.41 5.07
C VAL A 63 5.72 -0.08 4.82
N ALA A 64 6.85 -0.09 4.10
CA ALA A 64 7.57 1.15 3.76
C ALA A 64 6.70 2.12 2.95
N GLN A 65 6.04 1.64 1.89
CA GLN A 65 5.11 2.44 1.09
C GLN A 65 3.94 3.00 1.92
N THR A 66 3.43 2.21 2.86
CA THR A 66 2.37 2.68 3.77
C THR A 66 2.89 3.79 4.68
N ARG A 67 4.12 3.67 5.19
CA ARG A 67 4.75 4.71 6.03
C ARG A 67 5.05 5.98 5.25
N ASP A 68 5.48 5.88 4.00
CA ASP A 68 5.66 7.04 3.12
C ASP A 68 4.32 7.77 2.91
N ALA A 69 3.23 7.02 2.71
CA ALA A 69 1.89 7.59 2.62
C ALA A 69 1.43 8.24 3.94
N MET A 70 1.79 7.65 5.09
CA MET A 70 1.52 8.24 6.40
C MET A 70 2.29 9.54 6.60
N ASP A 71 3.57 9.59 6.25
CA ASP A 71 4.39 10.80 6.35
C ASP A 71 3.87 11.92 5.43
N ALA A 72 3.52 11.58 4.20
CA ALA A 72 2.90 12.51 3.26
C ALA A 72 1.59 13.11 3.81
N LEU A 73 0.73 12.27 4.41
CA LEU A 73 -0.51 12.73 5.04
C LEU A 73 -0.23 13.63 6.26
N ALA A 74 0.76 13.30 7.08
CA ALA A 74 1.17 14.12 8.22
C ALA A 74 1.62 15.51 7.75
N LEU A 75 2.50 15.57 6.75
CA LEU A 75 2.98 16.81 6.15
C LEU A 75 1.83 17.64 5.55
N ASP A 76 0.86 17.01 4.88
CA ASP A 76 -0.28 17.69 4.28
C ASP A 76 -1.08 18.49 5.32
N THR A 77 -1.32 17.92 6.51
CA THR A 77 -2.05 18.61 7.58
C THR A 77 -1.32 19.84 8.14
N THR A 78 0.00 19.94 7.98
CA THR A 78 0.77 21.10 8.47
C THR A 78 0.61 22.34 7.60
N ARG A 79 0.06 22.21 6.39
CA ARG A 79 -0.05 23.32 5.41
C ARG A 79 -1.04 24.42 5.81
N PHE A 80 -2.00 24.12 6.68
CA PHE A 80 -3.10 25.01 6.99
C PHE A 80 -2.87 25.87 8.25
N GLU A 81 -1.72 25.74 8.92
CA GLU A 81 -1.40 26.42 10.19
C GLU A 81 -2.54 26.39 11.22
N ALA A 82 -3.36 25.32 11.19
CA ALA A 82 -4.64 25.22 11.89
C ALA A 82 -4.53 25.04 13.41
N GLY A 83 -3.34 25.12 14.00
CA GLY A 83 -3.12 24.85 15.43
C GLY A 83 -3.22 23.36 15.82
N CYS A 84 -3.59 22.47 14.90
CA CYS A 84 -3.54 21.02 15.06
C CYS A 84 -2.93 20.36 13.81
N TYR A 85 -2.33 19.18 13.99
CA TYR A 85 -1.66 18.45 12.91
C TYR A 85 -1.53 16.96 13.24
N LEU A 86 -1.38 16.15 12.20
CA LEU A 86 -1.00 14.75 12.33
C LEU A 86 0.51 14.63 12.50
N ARG A 87 0.93 13.71 13.36
CA ARG A 87 2.33 13.34 13.55
C ARG A 87 2.52 11.86 13.34
N LEU A 88 3.55 11.51 12.59
CA LEU A 88 4.06 10.15 12.52
C LEU A 88 4.88 9.84 13.77
N VAL A 89 4.47 8.80 14.50
CA VAL A 89 5.08 8.39 15.77
C VAL A 89 5.62 6.98 15.63
N GLU A 90 6.90 6.82 15.93
CA GLU A 90 7.53 5.51 16.03
C GLU A 90 7.46 5.02 17.48
N GLU A 91 6.79 3.89 17.68
CA GLU A 91 6.68 3.19 18.95
C GLU A 91 7.62 1.97 18.88
N ARG A 92 8.48 1.81 19.90
CA ARG A 92 9.30 0.60 20.02
C ARG A 92 8.39 -0.63 20.16
N GLY A 93 8.38 -1.47 19.13
CA GLY A 93 7.61 -2.71 19.08
C GLY A 93 8.46 -3.93 19.35
N ARG A 94 7.83 -5.03 19.76
CA ARG A 94 8.41 -6.38 19.63
C ARG A 94 8.08 -6.90 18.23
N GLY A 95 9.07 -7.00 17.36
CA GLY A 95 8.92 -7.38 15.96
C GLY A 95 10.13 -6.94 15.15
N ALA A 96 10.23 -7.38 13.89
CA ALA A 96 11.36 -6.99 13.04
C ALA A 96 11.29 -5.53 12.60
N LEU A 97 10.07 -5.10 12.29
CA LEU A 97 9.75 -3.75 11.91
C LEU A 97 9.05 -3.15 13.13
N GLY A 98 9.65 -2.13 13.77
CA GLY A 98 9.02 -1.38 14.86
C GLY A 98 7.64 -0.87 14.47
N ARG A 99 6.87 -0.29 15.39
CA ARG A 99 5.51 0.14 15.09
C ARG A 99 5.48 1.62 14.74
N THR A 100 4.74 1.97 13.70
CA THR A 100 4.56 3.39 13.34
C THR A 100 3.08 3.74 13.31
N ARG A 101 2.70 4.91 13.85
CA ARG A 101 1.31 5.37 13.92
C ARG A 101 1.16 6.85 13.68
N LEU A 102 0.10 7.23 12.99
CA LEU A 102 -0.40 8.59 12.92
C LEU A 102 -1.19 8.94 14.18
N ARG A 103 -0.86 10.09 14.77
CA ARG A 103 -1.50 10.62 15.98
C ARG A 103 -1.79 12.11 15.81
N TRP A 104 -2.97 12.55 16.24
CA TRP A 104 -3.29 13.97 16.30
C TRP A 104 -2.57 14.68 17.43
N CYS A 105 -2.08 15.87 17.12
CA CYS A 105 -1.41 16.78 18.03
C CYS A 105 -2.09 18.14 17.97
N ILE A 106 -2.15 18.82 19.12
CA ILE A 106 -2.46 20.25 19.19
C ILE A 106 -1.13 20.98 19.41
N ARG A 107 -0.91 22.07 18.68
CA ARG A 107 0.31 22.88 18.80
C ARG A 107 0.42 23.43 20.23
N GLY A 108 1.58 23.23 20.85
CA GLY A 108 1.81 23.59 22.25
C GLY A 108 1.38 22.53 23.26
N GLN A 109 0.71 21.44 22.84
CA GLN A 109 0.41 20.32 23.73
C GLN A 109 1.42 19.17 23.54
N ALA A 110 1.88 18.61 24.66
CA ALA A 110 2.83 17.49 24.66
C ALA A 110 2.17 16.13 24.41
N ARG A 111 0.84 16.03 24.57
CA ARG A 111 0.10 14.76 24.48
C ARG A 111 -0.60 14.62 23.13
N TYR A 112 -0.68 13.37 22.69
CA TYR A 112 -1.53 12.99 21.57
C TYR A 112 -2.99 13.02 21.98
N VAL A 113 -3.84 13.49 21.08
CA VAL A 113 -5.28 13.61 21.31
C VAL A 113 -6.05 12.74 20.32
N ARG A 114 -7.33 12.49 20.62
CA ARG A 114 -8.26 11.92 19.65
C ARG A 114 -8.83 13.04 18.77
N PHE A 115 -9.32 12.70 17.59
CA PHE A 115 -9.84 13.69 16.65
C PHE A 115 -11.01 14.51 17.23
N GLU A 116 -11.85 13.91 18.08
CA GLU A 116 -12.98 14.60 18.71
C GLU A 116 -12.54 15.76 19.61
N ALA A 117 -11.34 15.67 20.19
CA ALA A 117 -10.78 16.73 21.03
C ALA A 117 -10.31 17.95 20.21
N LEU A 118 -10.27 17.86 18.88
CA LEU A 118 -9.93 18.97 18.00
C LEU A 118 -11.14 19.87 17.69
N ARG A 119 -12.34 19.54 18.17
CA ARG A 119 -13.58 20.25 17.85
C ARG A 119 -13.44 21.77 18.00
N ASP A 120 -12.91 22.22 19.13
CA ASP A 120 -12.77 23.66 19.43
C ASP A 120 -11.72 24.34 18.54
N VAL A 121 -10.69 23.60 18.13
CA VAL A 121 -9.68 24.09 17.18
C VAL A 121 -10.29 24.24 15.78
N LEU A 122 -11.13 23.27 15.37
CA LEU A 122 -11.74 23.25 14.05
C LEU A 122 -12.89 24.27 13.89
N THR A 123 -13.54 24.72 14.97
CA THR A 123 -14.68 25.65 14.88
C THR A 123 -14.35 27.00 14.24
N GLY A 124 -13.09 27.44 14.33
CA GLY A 124 -12.64 28.72 13.76
C GLY A 124 -12.18 28.64 12.30
N LEU A 125 -12.15 27.44 11.71
CA LEU A 125 -11.58 27.22 10.38
C LEU A 125 -12.63 27.31 9.26
N PRO A 126 -12.22 27.63 8.02
CA PRO A 126 -13.11 27.55 6.86
C PRO A 126 -13.69 26.14 6.70
N PRO A 127 -14.97 26.00 6.26
CA PRO A 127 -15.61 24.69 6.15
C PRO A 127 -14.86 23.67 5.28
N SER A 128 -14.23 24.12 4.19
CA SER A 128 -13.41 23.29 3.30
C SER A 128 -12.18 22.71 4.01
N VAL A 129 -11.57 23.49 4.91
CA VAL A 129 -10.44 23.02 5.73
C VAL A 129 -10.93 22.02 6.76
N VAL A 130 -12.07 22.27 7.41
CA VAL A 130 -12.65 21.30 8.37
C VAL A 130 -12.97 19.97 7.69
N GLU A 131 -13.54 19.99 6.48
CA GLU A 131 -13.81 18.80 5.69
C GLU A 131 -12.52 18.06 5.32
N HIS A 132 -11.48 18.79 4.90
CA HIS A 132 -10.18 18.22 4.64
C HIS A 132 -9.62 17.48 5.88
N PHE A 133 -9.66 18.09 7.07
CA PHE A 133 -9.18 17.45 8.31
C PHE A 133 -9.99 16.20 8.68
N ARG A 134 -11.30 16.18 8.42
CA ARG A 134 -12.12 14.98 8.59
C ARG A 134 -11.71 13.85 7.64
N ASN A 135 -11.42 14.18 6.39
CA ASN A 135 -10.91 13.21 5.42
C ASN A 135 -9.53 12.69 5.83
N CYS A 136 -8.65 13.54 6.36
CA CYS A 136 -7.37 13.13 6.93
C CYS A 136 -7.54 12.16 8.12
N GLU A 137 -8.55 12.35 8.98
CA GLU A 137 -8.81 11.41 10.10
C GLU A 137 -9.19 10.02 9.59
N VAL A 138 -10.13 9.94 8.65
CA VAL A 138 -10.52 8.66 8.03
C VAL A 138 -9.29 7.99 7.41
N ARG A 139 -8.51 8.76 6.64
CA ARG A 139 -7.31 8.23 5.98
C ARG A 139 -6.23 7.81 6.98
N ALA A 140 -6.05 8.53 8.07
CA ALA A 140 -5.11 8.19 9.12
C ALA A 140 -5.51 6.89 9.83
N ALA A 141 -6.81 6.68 10.09
CA ALA A 141 -7.32 5.43 10.65
C ALA A 141 -7.06 4.24 9.71
N GLU A 142 -7.35 4.39 8.41
CA GLU A 142 -7.08 3.38 7.39
C GLU A 142 -5.59 3.00 7.33
N LEU A 143 -4.71 4.00 7.22
CA LEU A 143 -3.26 3.78 7.13
C LEU A 143 -2.70 3.15 8.40
N ASN A 144 -3.18 3.56 9.57
CA ASN A 144 -2.80 2.95 10.86
C ASN A 144 -3.19 1.46 10.93
N VAL A 145 -4.36 1.10 10.40
CA VAL A 145 -4.81 -0.30 10.35
C VAL A 145 -3.98 -1.08 9.34
N LEU A 146 -3.73 -0.52 8.15
CA LEU A 146 -2.95 -1.15 7.09
C LEU A 146 -1.50 -1.41 7.52
N GLU A 147 -0.84 -0.42 8.14
CA GLU A 147 0.51 -0.58 8.72
C GLU A 147 0.53 -1.75 9.69
N ASN A 148 -0.45 -1.81 10.60
CA ASN A 148 -0.50 -2.84 11.61
C ASN A 148 -0.69 -4.23 11.01
N ILE A 149 -1.57 -4.38 10.01
CA ILE A 149 -1.81 -5.65 9.32
C ILE A 149 -0.54 -6.11 8.58
N LEU A 150 0.06 -5.24 7.78
CA LEU A 150 1.25 -5.58 6.98
C LEU A 150 2.45 -5.90 7.87
N ARG A 151 2.67 -5.12 8.93
CA ARG A 151 3.74 -5.38 9.92
C ARG A 151 3.52 -6.71 10.61
N HIS A 152 2.29 -7.04 11.00
CA HIS A 152 1.98 -8.36 11.54
C HIS A 152 2.23 -9.49 10.54
N ALA A 153 1.94 -9.29 9.25
CA ALA A 153 2.26 -10.27 8.22
C ALA A 153 3.78 -10.52 8.11
N VAL A 154 4.61 -9.46 8.19
CA VAL A 154 6.08 -9.60 8.25
C VAL A 154 6.50 -10.42 9.48
N ASP A 155 6.02 -10.06 10.66
CA ASP A 155 6.38 -10.76 11.90
C ASP A 155 6.02 -12.27 11.85
N GLN A 156 4.89 -12.61 11.22
CA GLN A 156 4.45 -14.00 11.02
C GLN A 156 5.38 -14.77 10.10
N VAL A 157 5.69 -14.19 8.93
CA VAL A 157 6.58 -14.83 7.94
C VAL A 157 7.98 -15.00 8.52
N GLU A 158 8.51 -14.00 9.24
CA GLU A 158 9.81 -14.12 9.89
C GLU A 158 9.82 -15.12 11.04
N SER A 159 8.74 -15.20 11.83
CA SER A 159 8.62 -16.22 12.88
C SER A 159 8.67 -17.62 12.27
N TYR A 160 7.98 -17.84 11.15
CA TYR A 160 8.04 -19.11 10.42
C TYR A 160 9.43 -19.40 9.87
N LEU A 161 10.11 -18.39 9.28
CA LEU A 161 11.47 -18.56 8.77
C LEU A 161 12.49 -18.90 9.86
N ARG A 162 12.32 -18.36 11.08
CA ARG A 162 13.19 -18.62 12.24
C ARG A 162 12.88 -19.96 12.91
N ASN A 163 11.61 -20.23 13.20
CA ASN A 163 11.19 -21.29 14.11
C ASN A 163 10.51 -22.47 13.41
N GLY A 164 10.26 -22.38 12.10
CA GLY A 164 9.51 -23.38 11.33
C GLY A 164 7.99 -23.38 11.61
N ALA A 165 7.50 -22.47 12.46
CA ALA A 165 6.11 -22.41 12.88
C ALA A 165 5.52 -20.98 12.73
N LEU A 166 4.30 -20.91 12.22
CA LEU A 166 3.51 -19.68 12.21
C LEU A 166 2.97 -19.43 13.61
N ARG A 167 3.03 -18.18 14.08
CA ARG A 167 2.45 -17.81 15.37
C ARG A 167 0.94 -17.67 15.20
N GLN A 168 0.17 -18.69 15.58
CA GLN A 168 -1.27 -18.49 15.66
C GLN A 168 -1.58 -17.40 16.70
N ARG A 169 -2.36 -16.40 16.28
CA ARG A 169 -2.93 -15.44 17.21
C ARG A 169 -4.11 -16.14 17.88
N THR A 170 -3.87 -16.75 19.03
CA THR A 170 -4.96 -17.18 19.92
C THR A 170 -5.67 -15.92 20.39
N GLY A 171 -6.86 -15.67 19.84
CA GLY A 171 -7.80 -14.74 20.45
C GLY A 171 -8.26 -15.35 21.76
N PHE A 172 -8.04 -14.62 22.86
CA PHE A 172 -8.62 -14.83 24.19
C PHE A 172 -8.47 -16.24 24.80
N GLY A 173 -7.45 -16.38 25.67
CA GLY A 173 -7.37 -17.45 26.67
C GLY A 173 -6.67 -18.72 26.20
N GLU A 174 -5.76 -19.21 27.03
CA GLU A 174 -5.03 -20.48 26.96
C GLU A 174 -3.87 -20.61 25.93
N PRO A 175 -2.63 -20.91 26.39
CA PRO A 175 -1.52 -21.26 25.52
C PRO A 175 -1.59 -22.74 25.14
N SER A 176 -1.83 -23.04 23.87
CA SER A 176 -1.55 -24.38 23.34
C SER A 176 -0.61 -24.28 22.15
N ALA A 177 0.65 -24.66 22.39
CA ALA A 177 1.62 -24.88 21.32
C ALA A 177 1.29 -26.22 20.65
N VAL A 178 0.64 -26.18 19.48
CA VAL A 178 0.47 -27.40 18.67
C VAL A 178 1.61 -27.50 17.66
N LEU A 179 2.49 -28.45 17.96
CA LEU A 179 3.50 -29.04 17.09
C LEU A 179 2.89 -29.47 15.75
N LEU A 180 3.45 -28.96 14.65
CA LEU A 180 3.48 -29.69 13.38
C LEU A 180 4.93 -30.11 13.15
N GLN A 181 5.30 -31.25 13.75
CA GLN A 181 6.47 -32.00 13.32
C GLN A 181 6.17 -32.54 11.93
N ASN A 182 6.90 -32.07 10.93
CA ASN A 182 7.03 -32.80 9.67
C ASN A 182 7.86 -34.05 9.97
N SER A 183 7.19 -35.17 10.23
CA SER A 183 7.83 -36.48 10.29
C SER A 183 8.21 -36.92 8.88
N SER A 184 9.41 -36.53 8.45
CA SER A 184 10.15 -37.26 7.42
C SER A 184 10.80 -38.48 8.10
N GLY A 185 10.08 -39.59 8.14
CA GLY A 185 10.60 -40.88 8.59
C GLY A 185 10.88 -41.77 7.39
N ASN A 186 12.17 -41.97 7.09
CA ASN A 186 12.66 -43.09 6.29
C ASN A 186 12.15 -44.41 6.90
N GLY A 187 11.53 -45.25 6.08
CA GLY A 187 11.34 -46.67 6.38
C GLY A 187 12.34 -47.49 5.58
N GLU A 188 13.50 -47.74 6.17
CA GLU A 188 14.32 -48.93 5.86
C GLU A 188 13.74 -50.13 6.62
N GLY A 189 13.75 -51.31 5.98
CA GLY A 189 14.12 -52.55 6.66
C GLY A 189 13.00 -53.50 7.15
N ASP A 190 12.98 -54.65 6.49
CA ASP A 190 12.67 -56.01 6.97
C ASP A 190 11.23 -56.46 7.29
N ALA A 191 10.70 -57.27 6.37
CA ALA A 191 10.24 -58.64 6.65
C ALA A 191 10.39 -59.51 5.39
#